data_AF-N0AN66-F1
#
_entry.id   AF-N0AN66-F1
#
_cell.length_a   1.000
_cell.length_b   1.000
_cell.length_c   1.000
_cell.angle_alpha   90.00
_cell.angle_beta   90.00
_cell.angle_gamma   90.00
#
_symmetry.space_group_name_H-M   'P 1'
#
loop_
_entity.id
_entity.type
_entity.pdbx_description
1 polymer ?
#
loop_
_entity_poly.entity_id
_entity_poly.type
_entity_poly.pdbx_seq_one_letter_code
_entity_poly.pdbx_strand_id
1 'polypeptide(L)'
;MGARFIKISVVYFVIAIILGIFMGIIHEFELTSVHAHLNLLGWVSMALFGAIYHFYPEAGKTKLATTHFWLHNLGVPIMQGGLAYSIITDNDSAIIVVIVASLAVVLGGILFAINVFKHVKAE
;
A
#
# COMPACT_ATOMS: atom_id res chain seq x y z
N MET A 1 15.39 -5.57 0.20
CA MET A 1 14.08 -4.86 0.17
C MET A 1 12.98 -5.70 -0.49
N GLY A 2 13.24 -6.33 -1.64
CA GLY A 2 12.23 -7.09 -2.41
C GLY A 2 11.43 -8.13 -1.61
N ALA A 3 12.10 -9.06 -0.92
CA ALA A 3 11.42 -10.09 -0.13
C ALA A 3 10.52 -9.55 0.99
N ARG A 4 10.83 -8.37 1.55
CA ARG A 4 9.99 -7.75 2.59
C ARG A 4 8.66 -7.28 2.00
N PHE A 5 8.72 -6.58 0.87
CA PHE A 5 7.52 -6.15 0.13
C PHE A 5 6.65 -7.33 -0.28
N ILE A 6 7.24 -8.42 -0.79
CA ILE A 6 6.49 -9.62 -1.19
C ILE A 6 5.78 -10.26 0.02
N LYS A 7 6.47 -10.41 1.15
CA LYS A 7 5.84 -10.98 2.35
C LYS A 7 4.66 -10.14 2.84
N ILE A 8 4.83 -8.81 2.85
CA ILE A 8 3.78 -7.88 3.27
C ILE A 8 2.62 -7.87 2.27
N SER A 9 2.90 -7.93 0.96
CA SER A 9 1.85 -7.94 -0.07
C SER A 9 0.93 -9.14 0.06
N VAL A 10 1.46 -10.30 0.44
CA VAL A 10 0.65 -11.51 0.70
C VAL A 10 -0.24 -11.33 1.92
N VAL A 11 0.22 -10.62 2.96
CA VAL A 11 -0.64 -10.28 4.12
C VAL A 11 -1.81 -9.39 3.68
N TYR A 12 -1.54 -8.35 2.88
CA TYR A 12 -2.59 -7.50 2.32
C TYR A 12 -3.58 -8.27 1.44
N PHE A 13 -3.08 -9.20 0.62
CA PHE A 13 -3.93 -10.07 -0.19
C PHE A 13 -4.92 -10.84 0.68
N VAL A 14 -4.44 -11.49 1.73
CA VAL A 14 -5.29 -12.27 2.65
C VAL A 14 -6.33 -11.37 3.32
N ILE A 15 -5.94 -10.20 3.81
CA ILE A 15 -6.88 -9.23 4.41
C ILE A 15 -7.94 -8.80 3.39
N ALA A 16 -7.53 -8.47 2.16
CA ALA A 16 -8.43 -7.96 1.13
C ALA A 16 -9.46 -9.01 0.70
N ILE A 17 -9.08 -10.28 0.51
CA ILE A 17 -10.03 -11.34 0.14
C ILE A 17 -10.99 -11.68 1.28
N ILE A 18 -10.53 -11.65 2.53
CA ILE A 18 -11.40 -11.84 3.70
C ILE A 18 -12.44 -10.72 3.77
N LEU A 19 -12.02 -9.46 3.60
CA LEU A 19 -12.93 -8.31 3.55
C LEU A 19 -13.92 -8.42 2.39
N GLY A 20 -13.47 -8.87 1.21
CA GLY A 20 -14.34 -9.07 0.05
C GLY A 20 -15.45 -10.10 0.30
N ILE A 21 -15.09 -11.25 0.88
CA ILE A 21 -16.07 -12.28 1.26
C ILE A 21 -17.01 -11.75 2.35
N PHE A 22 -16.48 -11.05 3.36
CA PHE A 22 -17.28 -10.47 4.43
C PHE A 22 -18.37 -9.54 3.89
N MET A 23 -18.01 -8.58 3.03
CA MET A 23 -18.97 -7.68 2.35
C MET A 23 -20.01 -8.47 1.54
N GLY A 24 -19.58 -9.51 0.82
CA GLY A 24 -20.48 -10.36 0.05
C GLY A 24 -21.47 -11.15 0.91
N ILE A 25 -21.07 -11.60 2.10
CA ILE A 25 -21.96 -12.32 3.04
C ILE A 25 -23.04 -11.39 3.58
N ILE A 26 -22.65 -10.19 4.04
CA ILE A 26 -23.60 -9.25 4.68
C ILE A 26 -24.37 -8.40 3.66
N HIS A 27 -24.01 -8.46 2.37
CA HIS A 27 -24.59 -7.66 1.27
C HIS A 27 -24.43 -6.14 1.45
N GLU A 28 -23.43 -5.71 2.21
CA GLU A 28 -23.08 -4.30 2.40
C GLU A 28 -21.71 -4.01 1.77
N PHE A 29 -21.69 -3.03 0.87
CA PHE A 29 -20.54 -2.74 0.00
C PHE A 29 -19.94 -1.36 0.24
N GLU A 30 -20.21 -0.74 1.40
CA GLU A 30 -19.69 0.58 1.75
C GLU A 30 -18.15 0.58 1.84
N LEU A 31 -17.55 -0.52 2.27
CA LEU A 31 -16.10 -0.72 2.34
C LEU A 31 -15.46 -1.11 0.99
N THR A 32 -16.19 -1.03 -0.14
CA THR A 32 -15.64 -1.36 -1.47
C THR A 32 -14.39 -0.56 -1.79
N SER A 33 -14.36 0.73 -1.44
CA SER A 33 -13.17 1.57 -1.64
C SER A 33 -11.98 1.03 -0.84
N VAL A 34 -12.19 0.65 0.43
CA VAL A 34 -11.13 0.08 1.28
C VAL A 34 -10.62 -1.23 0.70
N HIS A 35 -11.53 -2.12 0.29
CA HIS A 35 -11.19 -3.38 -0.36
C HIS A 35 -10.36 -3.19 -1.64
N ALA A 36 -10.73 -2.23 -2.49
CA ALA A 36 -10.01 -1.93 -3.72
C ALA A 36 -8.58 -1.41 -3.44
N HIS A 37 -8.41 -0.50 -2.48
CA HIS A 37 -7.09 0.02 -2.13
C HIS A 37 -6.20 -1.02 -1.47
N LEU A 38 -6.74 -1.90 -0.62
CA LEU A 38 -5.98 -3.02 -0.05
C LEU A 38 -5.48 -3.98 -1.13
N ASN A 39 -6.29 -4.26 -2.17
CA ASN A 39 -5.84 -5.06 -3.31
C ASN A 39 -4.82 -4.33 -4.18
N LEU A 40 -5.07 -3.07 -4.57
CA LEU A 40 -4.22 -2.36 -5.53
C LEU A 40 -2.96 -1.78 -4.88
N LEU A 41 -3.09 -0.98 -3.82
CA LEU A 41 -1.95 -0.36 -3.13
C LEU A 41 -1.26 -1.33 -2.15
N GLY A 42 -2.04 -2.17 -1.47
CA GLY A 42 -1.50 -3.16 -0.53
C GLY A 42 -0.89 -4.37 -1.23
N TRP A 43 -1.68 -5.13 -1.98
CA TRP A 43 -1.21 -6.37 -2.59
C TRP A 43 -0.43 -6.14 -3.90
N VAL A 44 -1.09 -5.66 -4.96
CA VAL A 44 -0.52 -5.61 -6.31
C VAL A 44 0.71 -4.69 -6.36
N SER A 45 0.59 -3.46 -5.87
CA SER A 45 1.69 -2.49 -5.93
C SER A 45 2.90 -2.96 -5.12
N MET A 46 2.70 -3.46 -3.90
CA MET A 46 3.82 -3.99 -3.09
C MET A 46 4.44 -5.24 -3.70
N ALA A 47 3.65 -6.13 -4.31
CA ALA A 47 4.19 -7.29 -5.02
C ALA A 47 5.09 -6.83 -6.19
N LEU A 48 4.66 -5.82 -6.95
CA LEU A 48 5.44 -5.22 -8.04
C LEU A 48 6.71 -4.53 -7.52
N PHE A 49 6.63 -3.73 -6.45
CA PHE A 49 7.82 -3.15 -5.83
C PHE A 49 8.80 -4.22 -5.37
N GLY A 50 8.26 -5.29 -4.77
CA GLY A 50 9.00 -6.45 -4.33
C GLY A 50 9.75 -7.14 -5.48
N ALA A 51 9.05 -7.39 -6.58
CA ALA A 51 9.60 -7.99 -7.79
C ALA A 51 10.66 -7.09 -8.43
N ILE A 52 10.40 -5.78 -8.56
CA ILE A 52 11.36 -4.83 -9.14
C ILE A 52 12.64 -4.78 -8.30
N TYR A 53 12.55 -4.75 -6.98
CA TYR A 53 13.73 -4.80 -6.11
C TYR A 53 14.40 -6.18 -6.02
N HIS A 54 13.75 -7.22 -6.53
CA HIS A 54 14.36 -8.54 -6.70
C HIS A 54 15.16 -8.60 -8.00
N PHE A 55 14.58 -8.18 -9.13
CA PHE A 55 15.24 -8.15 -10.43
C PHE A 55 16.31 -7.06 -10.56
N TYR A 56 16.16 -5.95 -9.84
CA TYR A 56 17.12 -4.84 -9.80
C TYR A 56 17.60 -4.61 -8.36
N PRO A 57 18.52 -5.45 -7.83
CA PRO A 57 18.94 -5.38 -6.42
C PRO A 57 19.54 -4.05 -6.02
N GLU A 58 20.24 -3.36 -6.93
CA GLU A 58 20.86 -2.05 -6.69
C GLU A 58 19.81 -0.96 -6.42
N ALA A 59 18.68 -0.99 -7.13
CA ALA A 59 17.54 -0.10 -6.84
C ALA A 59 16.98 -0.37 -5.43
N GLY A 60 17.08 -1.60 -4.92
CA GLY A 60 16.61 -1.97 -3.58
C GLY A 60 17.55 -1.61 -2.42
N LYS A 61 18.77 -1.13 -2.68
CA LYS A 61 19.79 -0.79 -1.66
C LYS A 61 19.88 0.71 -1.36
N THR A 62 19.09 1.54 -2.04
CA THR A 62 19.18 3.00 -1.90
C THR A 62 18.45 3.52 -0.67
N LYS A 63 18.83 4.73 -0.23
CA LYS A 63 18.08 5.46 0.81
C LYS A 63 16.65 5.77 0.35
N LEU A 64 16.46 6.08 -0.94
CA LEU A 64 15.13 6.32 -1.53
C LEU A 64 14.22 5.10 -1.40
N ALA A 65 14.73 3.89 -1.69
CA ALA A 65 13.98 2.65 -1.53
C ALA A 65 13.57 2.42 -0.06
N THR A 66 14.45 2.76 0.89
CA THR A 66 14.18 2.62 2.32
C THR A 66 13.11 3.60 2.80
N THR A 67 13.20 4.87 2.41
CA THR A 67 12.16 5.86 2.74
C THR A 67 10.82 5.52 2.09
N HIS A 68 10.82 5.14 0.81
CA HIS A 68 9.64 4.63 0.11
C HIS A 68 8.99 3.47 0.88
N PHE A 69 9.79 2.48 1.30
CA PHE A 69 9.29 1.32 2.05
C PHE A 69 8.53 1.74 3.32
N TRP A 70 9.11 2.61 4.14
CA TRP A 70 8.45 3.04 5.37
C TRP A 70 7.21 3.91 5.12
N LEU A 71 7.28 4.86 4.20
CA LEU A 71 6.14 5.70 3.85
C LEU A 71 4.97 4.87 3.35
N HIS A 72 5.22 3.91 2.48
CA HIS A 72 4.15 3.08 1.91
C HIS A 72 3.61 2.07 2.92
N ASN A 73 4.49 1.45 3.72
CA ASN A 73 4.11 0.40 4.66
C ASN A 73 3.40 0.94 5.93
N LEU A 74 3.64 2.20 6.30
CA LEU A 74 2.90 2.88 7.37
C LEU A 74 1.71 3.67 6.84
N GLY A 75 1.84 4.27 5.65
CA GLY A 75 0.79 5.08 5.05
C GLY A 75 -0.44 4.27 4.67
N VAL A 76 -0.28 3.09 4.05
CA VAL A 76 -1.43 2.29 3.62
C VAL A 76 -2.29 1.80 4.80
N PRO A 77 -1.76 1.18 5.87
CA PRO A 77 -2.58 0.80 7.03
C PRO A 77 -3.31 1.97 7.66
N ILE A 78 -2.62 3.11 7.84
CA ILE A 78 -3.21 4.28 8.51
C ILE A 78 -4.32 4.88 7.63
N MET A 79 -4.06 5.03 6.33
CA MET A 79 -5.04 5.54 5.35
C MET A 79 -6.28 4.65 5.30
N GLN A 80 -6.10 3.33 5.15
CA GLN A 80 -7.20 2.39 4.99
C GLN A 80 -7.95 2.12 6.29
N GLY A 81 -7.23 2.05 7.42
CA GLY A 81 -7.84 1.92 8.75
C GLY A 81 -8.64 3.16 9.13
N GLY A 82 -8.12 4.36 8.86
CA GLY A 82 -8.84 5.61 9.10
C GLY A 82 -10.09 5.76 8.22
N LEU A 83 -10.00 5.39 6.93
CA LEU A 83 -11.15 5.40 6.04
C LEU A 83 -12.22 4.40 6.48
N ALA A 84 -11.83 3.17 6.81
CA ALA A 84 -12.75 2.16 7.33
C ALA A 84 -13.42 2.62 8.62
N TYR A 85 -12.67 3.23 9.53
CA TYR A 85 -13.23 3.81 10.76
C TYR A 85 -14.27 4.90 10.45
N SER A 86 -13.96 5.84 9.55
CA SER A 86 -14.87 6.92 9.17
C SER A 86 -16.20 6.38 8.65
N ILE A 87 -16.15 5.34 7.80
CA ILE A 87 -17.33 4.72 7.20
C ILE A 87 -18.14 3.95 8.25
N ILE A 88 -17.48 3.07 9.03
CA ILE A 88 -18.17 2.20 10.01
C ILE A 88 -18.81 3.00 11.15
N THR A 89 -18.18 4.10 11.57
CA THR A 89 -18.62 4.88 12.72
C THR A 89 -19.40 6.14 12.35
N ASP A 90 -19.55 6.42 11.05
CA ASP A 90 -20.11 7.67 10.52
C ASP A 90 -19.48 8.92 11.16
N ASN A 91 -18.15 8.87 11.34
CA ASN A 91 -17.40 9.87 12.10
C ASN A 91 -16.11 10.31 11.37
N ASP A 92 -16.14 11.57 10.94
CA ASP A 92 -15.09 12.21 10.15
C ASP A 92 -13.86 12.68 10.95
N SER A 93 -13.80 12.40 12.26
CA SER A 93 -12.64 12.75 13.11
C SER A 93 -11.31 12.18 12.60
N ALA A 94 -11.34 11.08 11.84
CA ALA A 94 -10.14 10.47 11.26
C ALA A 94 -9.72 11.06 9.90
N ILE A 95 -10.51 11.94 9.28
CA ILE A 95 -10.24 12.43 7.91
C ILE A 95 -8.86 13.08 7.79
N ILE A 96 -8.47 13.92 8.76
CA ILE A 96 -7.16 14.59 8.73
C ILE A 96 -6.03 13.55 8.72
N VAL A 97 -6.16 12.48 9.51
CA VAL A 97 -5.19 11.39 9.56
C VAL A 97 -5.14 10.65 8.23
N VAL A 98 -6.30 10.37 7.62
CA VAL A 98 -6.39 9.73 6.30
C VAL A 98 -5.71 10.57 5.22
N ILE A 99 -5.91 11.89 5.23
CA ILE A 99 -5.27 12.80 4.26
C ILE A 99 -3.75 12.78 4.41
N VAL A 100 -3.25 12.93 5.65
CA VAL A 100 -1.80 12.90 5.91
C VAL A 100 -1.19 11.56 5.51
N ALA A 101 -1.85 10.45 5.81
CA ALA A 101 -1.41 9.13 5.42
C ALA A 101 -1.42 8.94 3.88
N SER A 102 -2.46 9.44 3.20
CA SER A 102 -2.55 9.45 1.74
C SER A 102 -1.37 10.21 1.11
N LEU A 103 -1.05 11.39 1.64
CA LEU A 103 0.10 12.17 1.17
C LEU A 103 1.42 11.44 1.38
N ALA A 104 1.58 10.73 2.51
CA ALA A 104 2.74 9.88 2.74
C ALA A 104 2.86 8.75 1.71
N VAL A 105 1.76 8.08 1.36
CA VAL A 105 1.74 7.05 0.30
C VAL A 105 2.13 7.65 -1.06
N VAL A 106 1.58 8.81 -1.41
CA VAL A 106 1.92 9.53 -2.66
C VAL A 106 3.40 9.87 -2.71
N LEU A 107 3.94 10.45 -1.64
CA LEU A 107 5.38 10.73 -1.53
C LEU A 107 6.21 9.45 -1.67
N GLY A 108 5.78 8.35 -1.05
CA GLY A 108 6.38 7.04 -1.21
C GLY A 108 6.44 6.60 -2.68
N GLY A 109 5.32 6.70 -3.41
CA GLY A 109 5.23 6.38 -4.83
C GLY A 109 6.14 7.25 -5.71
N ILE A 110 6.24 8.55 -5.40
CA ILE A 110 7.17 9.46 -6.11
C ILE A 110 8.63 9.04 -5.86
N LEU A 111 9.00 8.73 -4.62
CA LEU A 111 10.35 8.26 -4.30
C LEU A 111 10.66 6.93 -4.99
N PHE A 112 9.69 6.02 -5.06
CA PHE A 112 9.80 4.78 -5.82
C PHE A 112 10.06 5.07 -7.30
N ALA A 113 9.26 5.93 -7.93
CA ALA A 113 9.42 6.29 -9.34
C ALA A 113 10.81 6.87 -9.61
N ILE A 114 11.24 7.86 -8.82
CA ILE A 114 12.59 8.46 -8.93
C ILE A 114 13.68 7.40 -8.79
N ASN A 115 13.52 6.48 -7.84
CA ASN A 115 14.49 5.41 -7.60
C ASN A 115 14.57 4.44 -8.78
N VAL A 116 13.43 4.06 -9.35
CA VAL A 116 13.36 3.23 -10.56
C VAL A 116 14.08 3.91 -11.72
N PHE A 117 13.72 5.15 -12.06
CA PHE A 117 14.35 5.87 -13.18
C PHE A 117 15.86 6.08 -13.02
N LYS A 118 16.37 6.13 -11.79
CA LYS A 118 17.82 6.29 -11.52
C LYS A 118 18.61 4.98 -11.54
N HIS A 119 18.00 3.88 -11.09
CA HIS A 119 18.74 2.66 -10.73
C HIS A 119 18.31 1.41 -11.50
N VAL A 120 17.18 1.43 -12.20
CA VAL A 120 16.76 0.38 -13.12
C VAL A 120 17.27 0.73 -14.50
N LYS A 121 18.27 -0.02 -14.98
CA LYS A 121 18.85 0.14 -16.32
C LYS A 121 18.61 -1.14 -17.11
N ALA A 122 18.23 -0.99 -18.38
CA ALA A 122 18.28 -2.11 -19.31
C ALA A 122 19.75 -2.49 -19.52
N GLU A 123 20.04 -3.79 -19.49
CA GLU A 123 21.34 -4.33 -19.91
C GLU A 123 21.57 -4.10 -21.41
#